data_AF-A0A9D3UWS5-F1
#
_entry.id   AF-A0A9D3UWS5-F1
#
_cell.length_a   1.000
_cell.length_b   1.000
_cell.length_c   1.000
_cell.angle_alpha   90.00
_cell.angle_beta   90.00
_cell.angle_gamma   90.00
#
_symmetry.space_group_name_H-M   'P 1'
#
loop_
_entity.id
_entity.type
_entity.pdbx_description
1 polymer ?
#
loop_
_entity_poly.entity_id
_entity_poly.type
_entity_poly.pdbx_seq_one_letter_code
_entity_poly.pdbx_strand_id
1 'polypeptide(L)'
;METKLESRQMERVCKRCGFVHGLEVESEGFFHSQATQRKKRNLVQKLVTEDEEETESLYEMEEVARSYFQNLFSTGHRECWHFLGNEVTEFCLQLLNGNMEVYSINLTNIVLIPKIPDPSNLTHFRPISLCNVLYKIMAKAIANRFQVVIEKCIDDAQSAFVPGRLISDNVLLAYEVLHMLKQKRTGKKGFMVVKLDMSKAYNRVE
;
A
#
# COMPACT_ATOMS: atom_id res chain seq x y z
N MET A 1 -1.97 17.87 40.07
CA MET A 1 -3.15 17.67 39.18
C MET A 1 -2.73 17.14 37.80
N GLU A 2 -1.48 17.42 37.36
CA GLU A 2 -0.87 16.94 36.10
C GLU A 2 -0.67 15.41 36.01
N THR A 3 -0.40 14.74 37.12
CA THR A 3 -0.18 13.27 37.18
C THR A 3 -1.41 12.43 36.82
N LYS A 4 -2.64 12.98 36.91
CA LYS A 4 -3.89 12.31 36.51
C LYS A 4 -4.22 12.49 35.01
N LEU A 5 -3.68 13.53 34.38
CA LEU A 5 -3.91 13.82 32.96
C LEU A 5 -2.96 12.97 32.10
N GLU A 6 -1.69 12.87 32.50
CA GLU A 6 -0.68 12.01 31.86
C GLU A 6 -1.02 10.52 31.95
N SER A 7 -1.62 10.07 33.06
CA SER A 7 -2.05 8.67 33.23
C SER A 7 -3.24 8.30 32.34
N ARG A 8 -4.17 9.24 32.06
CA ARG A 8 -5.28 9.03 31.10
C ARG A 8 -4.84 9.11 29.63
N GLN A 9 -3.78 9.84 29.34
CA GLN A 9 -3.16 9.89 28.02
C GLN A 9 -2.34 8.63 27.76
N MET A 10 -1.61 8.16 28.78
CA MET A 10 -0.92 6.85 28.82
C MET A 10 -1.86 5.67 28.60
N GLU A 11 -3.04 5.65 29.22
CA GLU A 11 -3.99 4.55 29.04
C GLU A 11 -4.57 4.50 27.62
N ARG A 12 -4.72 5.67 26.96
CA ARG A 12 -5.16 5.78 25.57
C ARG A 12 -4.10 5.31 24.58
N VAL A 13 -2.83 5.61 24.82
CA VAL A 13 -1.70 5.15 23.97
C VAL A 13 -1.41 3.66 24.21
N CYS A 14 -1.48 3.18 25.45
CA CYS A 14 -1.27 1.76 25.77
C CYS A 14 -2.37 0.84 25.21
N LYS A 15 -3.64 1.27 25.25
CA LYS A 15 -4.76 0.47 24.71
C LYS A 15 -4.70 0.32 23.19
N ARG A 16 -4.06 1.26 22.48
CA ARG A 16 -3.99 1.31 21.02
C ARG A 16 -2.83 0.49 20.42
N CYS A 17 -1.84 0.11 21.23
CA CYS A 17 -0.54 -0.36 20.73
C CYS A 17 -0.13 -1.78 21.14
N GLY A 18 -1.00 -2.58 21.77
CA GLY A 18 -0.77 -4.03 22.00
C GLY A 18 0.64 -4.40 22.50
N PHE A 19 0.97 -4.03 23.74
CA PHE A 19 2.33 -4.13 24.31
C PHE A 19 2.77 -5.56 24.67
N VAL A 20 3.93 -6.01 24.14
CA VAL A 20 4.71 -7.18 24.61
C VAL A 20 6.23 -6.90 24.45
N HIS A 21 7.07 -7.58 25.25
CA HIS A 21 8.52 -7.39 25.51
C HIS A 21 9.51 -7.45 24.31
N GLY A 22 10.71 -6.88 24.50
CA GLY A 22 11.95 -6.87 23.67
C GLY A 22 12.10 -5.90 22.46
N LEU A 23 12.93 -4.80 22.54
CA LEU A 23 13.78 -4.16 21.51
C LEU A 23 14.24 -2.70 21.81
N GLU A 24 15.56 -2.49 21.70
CA GLU A 24 16.19 -1.18 21.45
C GLU A 24 15.98 -0.78 19.97
N VAL A 25 15.56 0.46 19.72
CA VAL A 25 15.41 1.00 18.36
C VAL A 25 16.54 1.98 18.09
N GLU A 26 17.58 1.52 17.41
CA GLU A 26 18.38 2.41 16.57
C GLU A 26 17.61 2.69 15.27
N SER A 27 17.90 3.86 14.67
CA SER A 27 17.82 4.11 13.23
C SER A 27 16.69 5.01 12.67
N GLU A 28 16.58 6.27 13.09
CA GLU A 28 15.96 7.31 12.23
C GLU A 28 16.82 7.59 10.99
N GLY A 29 18.15 7.59 11.13
CA GLY A 29 19.09 7.84 10.04
C GLY A 29 19.10 6.76 8.96
N PHE A 30 18.90 5.48 9.32
CA PHE A 30 18.86 4.38 8.36
C PHE A 30 17.62 4.46 7.46
N PHE A 31 16.42 4.68 8.03
CA PHE A 31 15.19 4.77 7.21
C PHE A 31 15.21 6.01 6.30
N HIS A 32 15.70 7.16 6.77
CA HIS A 32 15.88 8.34 5.91
C HIS A 32 16.93 8.12 4.81
N SER A 33 18.07 7.50 5.13
CA SER A 33 19.10 7.17 4.16
C SER A 33 18.58 6.20 3.10
N GLN A 34 17.91 5.13 3.51
CA GLN A 34 17.31 4.13 2.62
C GLN A 34 16.21 4.72 1.73
N ALA A 35 15.32 5.57 2.28
CA ALA A 35 14.30 6.26 1.50
C ALA A 35 14.93 7.20 0.46
N THR A 36 15.99 7.92 0.83
CA THR A 36 16.74 8.81 -0.07
C THR A 36 17.46 8.03 -1.17
N GLN A 37 18.11 6.91 -0.84
CA GLN A 37 18.74 6.02 -1.82
C GLN A 37 17.73 5.41 -2.80
N ARG A 38 16.57 4.99 -2.30
CA ARG A 38 15.47 4.46 -3.14
C ARG A 38 14.92 5.53 -4.07
N LYS A 39 14.75 6.77 -3.60
CA LYS A 39 14.32 7.91 -4.43
C LYS A 39 15.31 8.15 -5.58
N LYS A 40 16.61 8.13 -5.30
CA LYS A 40 17.65 8.29 -6.33
C LYS A 40 17.64 7.15 -7.36
N ARG A 41 17.46 5.90 -6.91
CA ARG A 41 17.49 4.72 -7.80
C ARG A 41 16.25 4.55 -8.66
N ASN A 42 15.09 4.93 -8.13
CA ASN A 42 13.79 4.74 -8.81
C ASN A 42 13.29 6.00 -9.52
N LEU A 43 14.12 7.04 -9.60
CA LEU A 43 13.77 8.24 -10.36
C LEU A 43 13.89 7.90 -11.84
N VAL A 44 12.78 8.01 -12.56
CA VAL A 44 12.80 7.94 -14.03
C VAL A 44 13.56 9.17 -14.51
N GLN A 45 14.67 8.94 -15.23
CA GLN A 45 15.55 10.02 -15.70
C GLN A 45 15.20 10.50 -17.11
N LYS A 46 14.60 9.62 -17.91
CA LYS A 46 14.20 9.91 -19.28
C LYS A 46 12.99 9.08 -19.72
N LEU A 47 12.23 9.61 -20.66
CA LEU A 47 11.18 8.88 -21.39
C LEU A 47 11.37 9.08 -22.89
N VAL A 48 10.86 8.14 -23.68
CA VAL A 48 10.85 8.24 -25.14
C VAL A 48 9.46 8.74 -25.57
N THR A 49 9.42 9.77 -26.41
CA THR A 49 8.19 10.36 -26.95
C THR A 49 7.61 9.48 -28.06
N GLU A 50 6.41 9.80 -28.54
CA GLU A 50 5.79 9.11 -29.68
C GLU A 50 6.60 9.28 -30.98
N ASP A 51 7.40 10.35 -31.08
CA ASP A 51 8.30 10.64 -32.20
C ASP A 51 9.68 9.95 -32.08
N GLU A 52 9.82 8.99 -31.15
CA GLU A 52 11.07 8.27 -30.81
C GLU A 52 12.20 9.17 -30.27
N GLU A 53 11.90 10.40 -29.85
CA GLU A 53 12.87 11.30 -29.22
C GLU A 53 12.97 11.07 -27.72
N GLU A 54 14.18 11.16 -27.16
CA GLU A 54 14.38 11.07 -25.71
C GLU A 54 14.16 12.43 -25.04
N THR A 55 13.32 12.47 -23.99
CA THR A 55 13.16 13.65 -23.13
C THR A 55 13.59 13.38 -21.70
N GLU A 56 14.33 14.33 -21.13
CA GLU A 56 14.78 14.37 -19.71
C GLU A 56 14.07 15.48 -18.92
N SER A 57 13.25 16.30 -19.57
CA SER A 57 12.53 17.40 -18.94
C SER A 57 11.36 16.86 -18.11
N LEU A 58 11.31 17.18 -16.82
CA LEU A 58 10.23 16.70 -15.93
C LEU A 58 8.83 17.05 -16.45
N TYR A 59 8.67 18.23 -17.06
CA TYR A 59 7.39 18.67 -17.60
C TYR A 59 6.96 17.83 -18.80
N GLU A 60 7.87 17.61 -19.75
CA GLU A 60 7.61 16.79 -20.95
C GLU A 60 7.41 15.32 -20.58
N MET A 61 8.21 14.79 -19.65
CA MET A 61 8.03 13.44 -19.13
C MET A 61 6.66 13.25 -18.46
N GLU A 62 6.17 14.26 -17.72
CA GLU A 62 4.83 14.23 -17.13
C GLU A 62 3.75 14.25 -18.21
N GLU A 63 3.92 15.06 -19.25
CA GLU A 63 3.00 15.16 -20.37
C GLU A 63 2.94 13.87 -21.20
N VAL A 64 4.09 13.27 -21.54
CA VAL A 64 4.20 11.97 -22.21
C VAL A 64 3.51 10.89 -21.41
N ALA A 65 3.81 10.79 -20.10
CA ALA A 65 3.17 9.80 -19.24
C ALA A 65 1.65 10.01 -19.16
N ARG A 66 1.22 11.27 -19.00
CA ARG A 66 -0.21 11.63 -18.93
C ARG A 66 -0.93 11.28 -20.21
N SER A 67 -0.39 11.68 -21.36
CA SER A 67 -0.93 11.40 -22.69
C SER A 67 -1.03 9.90 -22.93
N TYR A 68 0.06 9.15 -22.68
CA TYR A 68 0.09 7.69 -22.82
C TYR A 68 -1.02 7.01 -22.00
N PHE A 69 -1.14 7.32 -20.71
CA PHE A 69 -2.18 6.72 -19.88
C PHE A 69 -3.59 7.17 -20.28
N GLN A 70 -3.77 8.44 -20.65
CA GLN A 70 -5.08 8.91 -21.14
C GLN A 70 -5.49 8.18 -22.41
N ASN A 71 -4.58 8.02 -23.37
CA ASN A 71 -4.85 7.31 -24.62
C ASN A 71 -5.09 5.82 -24.36
N LEU A 72 -4.27 5.18 -23.52
CA LEU A 72 -4.42 3.78 -23.12
C LEU A 72 -5.81 3.49 -22.52
N PHE A 73 -6.35 4.41 -21.73
CA PHE A 73 -7.66 4.25 -21.08
C PHE A 73 -8.84 4.84 -21.87
N SER A 74 -8.60 5.66 -22.90
CA SER A 74 -9.66 6.33 -23.68
C SER A 74 -9.97 5.63 -24.99
N THR A 75 -9.00 4.97 -25.64
CA THR A 75 -9.12 4.44 -27.00
C THR A 75 -9.99 3.18 -27.16
N GLY A 76 -10.46 2.55 -26.08
CA GLY A 76 -11.27 1.33 -26.19
C GLY A 76 -12.46 1.17 -25.24
N HIS A 77 -12.66 2.09 -24.27
CA HIS A 77 -13.56 1.82 -23.14
C HIS A 77 -14.82 2.66 -23.04
N ARG A 78 -14.88 3.89 -23.59
CA ARG A 78 -16.05 4.75 -23.38
C ARG A 78 -17.21 4.43 -24.33
N GLU A 79 -16.93 4.15 -25.60
CA GLU A 79 -17.97 3.87 -26.59
C GLU A 79 -18.54 2.46 -26.45
N CYS A 80 -17.69 1.49 -26.05
CA CYS A 80 -18.11 0.09 -25.94
C CYS A 80 -18.82 -0.27 -24.63
N TRP A 81 -18.68 0.56 -23.59
CA TRP A 81 -19.32 0.29 -22.30
C TRP A 81 -20.85 0.26 -22.38
N HIS A 82 -21.44 1.01 -23.32
CA HIS A 82 -22.89 1.03 -23.49
C HIS A 82 -23.49 -0.33 -23.87
N PHE A 83 -22.72 -1.19 -24.56
CA PHE A 83 -23.16 -2.55 -24.87
C PHE A 83 -22.52 -3.59 -23.92
N LEU A 84 -21.23 -3.48 -23.62
CA LEU A 84 -20.53 -4.44 -22.75
C LEU A 84 -20.93 -4.34 -21.27
N GLY A 85 -21.34 -3.16 -20.80
CA GLY A 85 -21.57 -2.90 -19.39
C GLY A 85 -22.65 -3.81 -18.79
N ASN A 86 -23.70 -4.11 -19.55
CA ASN A 86 -24.77 -5.01 -19.12
C ASN A 86 -24.26 -6.45 -18.98
N GLU A 87 -23.54 -6.97 -19.98
CA GLU A 87 -22.97 -8.32 -19.97
C GLU A 87 -21.96 -8.48 -18.84
N VAL A 88 -21.06 -7.51 -18.66
CA VAL A 88 -20.07 -7.49 -17.57
C VAL A 88 -20.75 -7.47 -16.20
N THR A 89 -21.80 -6.67 -16.04
CA THR A 89 -22.54 -6.58 -14.78
C THR A 89 -23.26 -7.87 -14.48
N GLU A 90 -23.94 -8.46 -15.46
CA GLU A 90 -24.62 -9.74 -15.31
C GLU A 90 -23.64 -10.85 -14.95
N PHE A 91 -22.50 -10.93 -15.65
CA PHE A 91 -21.43 -11.88 -15.34
C PHE A 91 -20.94 -11.74 -13.90
N CYS A 92 -20.66 -10.51 -13.46
CA CYS A 92 -20.21 -10.24 -12.10
C CYS A 92 -21.27 -10.63 -11.07
N LEU A 93 -22.55 -10.34 -11.32
CA LEU A 93 -23.65 -10.68 -10.41
C LEU A 93 -23.87 -12.19 -10.31
N GLN A 94 -23.86 -12.90 -11.44
CA GLN A 94 -24.00 -14.35 -11.46
C GLN A 94 -22.88 -15.01 -10.64
N LEU A 95 -21.64 -14.55 -10.78
CA LEU A 95 -20.51 -15.09 -10.03
C LEU A 95 -20.57 -14.73 -8.54
N LEU A 96 -20.84 -13.46 -8.21
CA LEU A 96 -20.93 -13.01 -6.81
C LEU A 96 -22.10 -13.64 -6.04
N ASN A 97 -23.18 -14.00 -6.74
CA ASN A 97 -24.32 -14.71 -6.15
C ASN A 97 -24.13 -16.23 -6.07
N GLY A 98 -22.97 -16.76 -6.53
CA GLY A 98 -22.66 -18.19 -6.48
C GLY A 98 -23.30 -19.02 -7.61
N ASN A 99 -23.80 -18.38 -8.66
CA ASN A 99 -24.43 -19.05 -9.81
C ASN A 99 -23.39 -19.50 -10.88
N MET A 100 -22.12 -19.12 -10.73
CA MET A 100 -21.02 -19.50 -11.62
C MET A 100 -19.74 -19.81 -10.85
N GLU A 101 -18.92 -20.69 -11.41
CA GLU A 101 -17.59 -21.01 -10.86
C GLU A 101 -16.55 -19.92 -11.14
N VAL A 102 -15.68 -19.68 -10.17
CA VAL A 102 -14.66 -18.62 -10.20
C VAL A 102 -13.36 -19.06 -10.91
N TYR A 103 -13.21 -20.35 -11.22
CA TYR A 103 -11.93 -20.94 -11.62
C TYR A 103 -11.31 -20.29 -12.86
N SER A 104 -12.11 -20.10 -13.92
CA SER A 104 -11.62 -19.58 -15.21
C SER A 104 -11.09 -18.15 -15.14
N ILE A 105 -11.68 -17.30 -14.30
CA ILE A 105 -11.28 -15.89 -14.17
C ILE A 105 -10.17 -15.66 -13.14
N ASN A 106 -9.91 -16.64 -12.27
CA ASN A 106 -8.86 -16.57 -11.25
C ASN A 106 -7.49 -16.99 -11.80
N LEU A 107 -7.44 -17.49 -13.04
CA LEU A 107 -6.19 -17.73 -13.74
C LEU A 107 -5.44 -16.42 -13.92
N THR A 108 -4.25 -16.35 -13.35
CA THR A 108 -3.46 -15.13 -13.27
C THR A 108 -2.09 -15.36 -13.90
N ASN A 109 -1.72 -14.51 -14.87
CA ASN A 109 -0.40 -14.57 -15.50
C ASN A 109 0.63 -13.89 -14.61
N ILE A 110 1.74 -14.55 -14.32
CA ILE A 110 2.83 -13.96 -13.53
C ILE A 110 3.87 -13.39 -14.50
N VAL A 111 4.10 -12.08 -14.40
CA VAL A 111 5.15 -11.36 -15.13
C VAL A 111 6.27 -10.98 -14.17
N LEU A 112 7.52 -11.17 -14.58
CA LEU A 112 8.69 -10.83 -13.78
C LEU A 112 9.24 -9.46 -14.20
N ILE A 113 9.20 -8.48 -13.30
CA ILE A 113 9.78 -7.15 -13.53
C ILE A 113 11.17 -7.07 -12.88
N PRO A 114 12.25 -6.74 -13.61
CA PRO A 114 13.58 -6.55 -13.04
C PRO A 114 13.62 -5.46 -11.96
N LYS A 115 14.31 -5.70 -10.85
CA LYS A 115 14.59 -4.69 -9.80
C LYS A 115 15.88 -3.92 -10.04
N ILE A 116 16.80 -4.50 -10.82
CA ILE A 116 18.15 -3.99 -11.06
C ILE A 116 18.51 -4.23 -12.54
N PRO A 117 19.48 -3.47 -13.09
CA PRO A 117 20.10 -3.78 -14.38
C PRO A 117 20.73 -5.18 -14.36
N ASP A 118 20.69 -5.88 -15.50
CA ASP A 118 21.30 -7.20 -15.71
C ASP A 118 20.98 -8.24 -14.62
N PRO A 119 19.68 -8.60 -14.46
CA PRO A 119 19.27 -9.50 -13.39
C PRO A 119 19.75 -10.94 -13.62
N SER A 120 20.66 -11.43 -12.77
CA SER A 120 21.19 -12.80 -12.82
C SER A 120 20.48 -13.82 -11.92
N ASN A 121 19.66 -13.38 -10.96
CA ASN A 121 19.00 -14.25 -9.97
C ASN A 121 17.50 -13.94 -9.88
N LEU A 122 16.66 -14.95 -9.61
CA LEU A 122 15.20 -14.78 -9.46
C LEU A 122 14.81 -13.77 -8.35
N THR A 123 15.61 -13.63 -7.31
CA THR A 123 15.40 -12.63 -6.25
C THR A 123 15.51 -11.18 -6.76
N HIS A 124 16.19 -10.97 -7.89
CA HIS A 124 16.32 -9.69 -8.57
C HIS A 124 15.05 -9.30 -9.33
N PHE A 125 14.04 -10.16 -9.41
CA PHE A 125 12.76 -9.84 -10.04
C PHE A 125 11.66 -9.56 -9.00
N ARG A 126 10.70 -8.73 -9.38
CA ARG A 126 9.40 -8.56 -8.72
C ARG A 126 8.37 -9.36 -9.53
N PRO A 127 7.79 -10.43 -8.99
CA PRO A 127 6.65 -11.06 -9.64
C PRO A 127 5.45 -10.12 -9.53
N ILE A 128 4.78 -9.88 -10.66
CA ILE A 128 3.50 -9.18 -10.74
C ILE A 128 2.47 -10.15 -11.30
N SER A 129 1.38 -10.30 -10.56
CA SER A 129 0.23 -11.11 -10.94
C SER A 129 -0.73 -10.26 -11.79
N LEU A 130 -0.83 -10.55 -13.08
CA LEU A 130 -1.76 -9.92 -14.01
C LEU A 130 -3.12 -10.64 -13.96
N CYS A 131 -3.99 -10.18 -13.07
CA CYS A 131 -5.35 -10.70 -12.93
C CYS A 131 -6.27 -10.22 -14.06
N ASN A 132 -7.32 -11.00 -14.33
CA ASN A 132 -8.40 -10.63 -15.24
C ASN A 132 -9.07 -9.30 -14.81
N VAL A 133 -9.43 -8.45 -15.77
CA VAL A 133 -10.14 -7.18 -15.51
C VAL A 133 -11.49 -7.42 -14.83
N LEU A 134 -12.24 -8.46 -15.20
CA LEU A 134 -13.49 -8.85 -14.55
C LEU A 134 -13.28 -9.15 -13.07
N TYR A 135 -12.22 -9.89 -12.75
CA TYR A 135 -11.83 -10.15 -11.37
C TYR A 135 -11.53 -8.85 -10.60
N LYS A 136 -10.81 -7.90 -11.22
CA LYS A 136 -10.52 -6.60 -10.62
C LYS A 136 -11.78 -5.77 -10.37
N ILE A 137 -12.74 -5.79 -11.29
CA ILE A 137 -14.04 -5.10 -11.13
C ILE A 137 -14.77 -5.67 -9.90
N MET A 138 -14.88 -6.99 -9.79
CA MET A 138 -15.55 -7.63 -8.66
C MET A 138 -14.81 -7.38 -7.34
N ALA A 139 -13.49 -7.56 -7.31
CA ALA A 139 -12.69 -7.28 -6.12
C ALA A 139 -12.84 -5.81 -5.68
N LYS A 140 -12.90 -4.88 -6.64
CA LYS A 140 -13.14 -3.46 -6.36
C LYS A 140 -14.56 -3.21 -5.83
N ALA A 141 -15.58 -3.85 -6.40
CA ALA A 141 -16.95 -3.76 -5.90
C ALA A 141 -17.06 -4.26 -4.46
N ILE A 142 -16.44 -5.41 -4.16
CA ILE A 142 -16.34 -5.96 -2.81
C ILE A 142 -15.61 -4.98 -1.89
N ALA A 143 -14.42 -4.51 -2.27
CA ALA A 143 -13.64 -3.56 -1.48
C ALA A 143 -14.42 -2.28 -1.18
N ASN A 144 -15.14 -1.74 -2.15
CA ASN A 144 -15.98 -0.54 -1.95
C ASN A 144 -17.13 -0.80 -0.96
N ARG A 145 -17.70 -2.01 -0.93
CA ARG A 145 -18.70 -2.39 0.09
C ARG A 145 -18.05 -2.50 1.48
N PHE A 146 -16.90 -3.15 1.58
CA PHE A 146 -16.15 -3.27 2.83
C PHE A 146 -15.70 -1.91 3.38
N GLN A 147 -15.37 -0.97 2.49
CA GLN A 147 -14.93 0.37 2.86
C GLN A 147 -15.92 1.09 3.79
N VAL A 148 -17.23 0.81 3.68
CA VAL A 148 -18.28 1.42 4.52
C VAL A 148 -18.24 0.90 5.97
N VAL A 149 -17.70 -0.30 6.20
CA VAL A 149 -17.71 -0.96 7.51
C VAL A 149 -16.33 -1.14 8.11
N ILE A 150 -15.26 -1.01 7.31
CA ILE A 150 -13.89 -1.36 7.72
C ILE A 150 -13.44 -0.57 8.95
N GLU A 151 -13.83 0.70 9.07
CA GLU A 151 -13.51 1.56 10.21
C GLU A 151 -14.06 1.03 11.54
N LYS A 152 -15.16 0.26 11.51
CA LYS A 152 -15.75 -0.37 12.72
C LYS A 152 -15.08 -1.70 13.08
N CYS A 153 -14.31 -2.28 12.16
CA CYS A 153 -13.69 -3.60 12.30
C CYS A 153 -12.20 -3.54 12.64
N ILE A 154 -11.58 -2.37 12.55
CA ILE A 154 -10.13 -2.18 12.76
C ILE A 154 -9.88 -1.19 13.90
N ASP A 155 -8.71 -1.29 14.52
CA ASP A 155 -8.30 -0.36 15.56
C ASP A 155 -8.05 1.05 14.99
N ASP A 156 -8.22 2.07 15.80
CA ASP A 156 -7.93 3.45 15.43
C ASP A 156 -6.45 3.66 15.07
N ALA A 157 -5.51 2.86 15.59
CA ALA A 157 -4.08 2.92 15.20
C ALA A 157 -3.79 2.35 13.81
N GLN A 158 -4.75 1.67 13.17
CA GLN A 158 -4.56 1.16 11.82
C GLN A 158 -4.86 2.24 10.79
N SER A 159 -3.84 2.98 10.33
CA SER A 159 -4.03 4.05 9.33
C SER A 159 -3.87 3.60 7.88
N ALA A 160 -3.27 2.43 7.63
CA ALA A 160 -3.03 1.97 6.26
C ALA A 160 -4.31 1.43 5.61
N PHE A 161 -4.54 1.80 4.35
CA PHE A 161 -5.67 1.33 3.52
C PHE A 161 -7.06 1.72 4.04
N VAL A 162 -7.14 2.76 4.87
CA VAL A 162 -8.39 3.31 5.39
C VAL A 162 -8.60 4.70 4.78
N PRO A 163 -9.74 4.98 4.13
CA PRO A 163 -10.04 6.31 3.63
C PRO A 163 -10.01 7.36 4.76
N GLY A 164 -9.49 8.54 4.48
CA GLY A 164 -9.44 9.64 5.47
C GLY A 164 -8.37 9.51 6.56
N ARG A 165 -7.67 8.37 6.67
CA ARG A 165 -6.50 8.23 7.55
C ARG A 165 -5.22 8.43 6.73
N LEU A 166 -4.28 9.22 7.24
CA LEU A 166 -3.04 9.52 6.55
C LEU A 166 -1.90 8.66 7.10
N ILE A 167 -0.96 8.29 6.23
CA ILE A 167 0.24 7.57 6.66
C ILE A 167 1.09 8.40 7.64
N SER A 168 1.00 9.73 7.55
CA SER A 168 1.64 10.67 8.47
C SER A 168 1.16 10.51 9.91
N ASP A 169 -0.09 10.08 10.13
CA ASP A 169 -0.66 9.91 11.47
C ASP A 169 0.10 8.81 12.22
N ASN A 170 0.47 7.73 11.52
CA ASN A 170 1.31 6.67 12.07
C ASN A 170 2.73 7.13 12.38
N VAL A 171 3.29 8.04 11.58
CA VAL A 171 4.62 8.62 11.84
C VAL A 171 4.58 9.48 13.10
N LEU A 172 3.54 10.29 13.26
CA LEU A 172 3.37 11.13 14.45
C LEU A 172 3.17 10.26 15.71
N LEU A 173 2.32 9.24 15.63
CA LEU A 173 2.12 8.28 16.72
C LEU A 173 3.44 7.61 17.12
N ALA A 174 4.25 7.16 16.16
CA ALA A 174 5.55 6.59 16.44
C ALA A 174 6.51 7.60 17.10
N TYR A 175 6.49 8.85 16.66
CA TYR A 175 7.30 9.92 17.25
C TYR A 175 6.91 10.21 18.70
N GLU A 176 5.61 10.29 19.01
CA GLU A 176 5.12 10.45 20.38
C GLU A 176 5.57 9.30 21.28
N VAL A 177 5.46 8.05 20.79
CA VAL A 177 5.92 6.87 21.54
C VAL A 177 7.42 6.94 21.81
N LEU A 178 8.25 7.26 20.81
CA LEU A 178 9.71 7.40 20.97
C LEU A 178 10.07 8.55 21.91
N HIS A 179 9.35 9.68 21.82
CA HIS A 179 9.56 10.82 22.69
C HIS A 179 9.28 10.47 24.15
N MET A 180 8.20 9.75 24.41
CA MET A 180 7.86 9.25 25.75
C MET A 180 8.95 8.33 26.32
N LEU A 181 9.52 7.44 25.50
CA LEU A 181 10.66 6.60 25.91
C LEU A 181 11.89 7.44 26.26
N LYS A 182 12.16 8.51 25.50
CA LYS A 182 13.29 9.41 25.77
C LYS A 182 13.12 10.16 27.09
N GLN A 183 11.89 10.49 27.49
CA GLN A 183 11.63 11.17 28.76
C GLN A 183 11.63 10.22 29.97
N LYS A 184 11.14 8.99 29.81
CA LYS A 184 11.02 8.02 30.91
C LYS A 184 12.25 7.11 31.04
N ARG A 185 13.43 7.73 31.23
CA ARG A 185 14.70 7.00 31.44
C ARG A 185 14.96 6.57 32.87
N THR A 186 14.22 7.12 33.83
CA THR A 186 14.40 6.85 35.26
C THR A 186 13.11 6.31 35.87
N GLY A 187 13.24 5.38 36.81
CA GLY A 187 12.11 4.73 37.48
C GLY A 187 12.25 3.21 37.55
N LYS A 188 11.35 2.56 38.30
CA LYS A 188 11.38 1.10 38.51
C LYS A 188 10.80 0.30 37.32
N LYS A 189 10.17 0.96 36.35
CA LYS A 189 9.53 0.33 35.17
C LYS A 189 10.25 0.77 33.89
N GLY A 190 10.75 -0.20 33.13
CA GLY A 190 11.29 0.03 31.79
C GLY A 190 10.20 0.02 30.72
N PHE A 191 10.38 0.82 29.67
CA PHE A 191 9.51 0.90 28.51
C PHE A 191 10.32 0.67 27.24
N MET A 192 9.66 0.18 26.18
CA MET A 192 10.36 -0.32 25.00
C MET A 192 9.38 -0.50 23.84
N VAL A 193 9.89 -0.40 22.61
CA VAL A 193 9.10 -0.46 21.38
C VAL A 193 9.55 -1.65 20.53
N VAL A 194 8.58 -2.44 20.09
CA VAL A 194 8.80 -3.56 19.19
C VAL A 194 8.40 -3.16 17.78
N LYS A 195 9.30 -3.32 16.81
CA LYS A 195 8.98 -3.19 15.39
C LYS A 195 8.87 -4.58 14.78
N LEU A 196 7.67 -4.93 14.31
CA LEU A 196 7.40 -6.19 13.62
C LEU A 196 7.23 -5.94 12.12
N ASP A 197 7.82 -6.79 11.29
CA ASP A 197 7.65 -6.79 9.84
C ASP A 197 7.37 -8.22 9.34
N MET A 198 6.40 -8.37 8.43
CA MET A 198 6.02 -9.68 7.90
C MET A 198 6.67 -9.89 6.53
N SER A 199 7.62 -10.82 6.47
CA SER A 199 8.25 -11.20 5.20
C SER A 199 7.21 -11.83 4.26
N LYS A 200 7.04 -11.25 3.07
CA LYS A 200 6.10 -11.73 2.03
C LYS A 200 4.67 -11.94 2.57
N ALA A 201 4.14 -10.94 3.30
CA ALA A 201 2.83 -11.01 3.96
C ALA A 201 1.72 -11.61 3.07
N TYR A 202 1.60 -11.17 1.82
CA TYR A 202 0.57 -11.65 0.88
C TYR A 202 0.72 -13.12 0.46
N ASN A 203 1.91 -13.69 0.55
CA ASN A 203 2.15 -15.10 0.18
C ASN A 203 1.87 -16.06 1.35
N ARG A 204 1.54 -15.54 2.54
CA ARG A 204 1.41 -16.30 3.79
C ARG A 204 0.03 -16.15 4.43
N VAL A 205 -0.95 -15.67 3.67
CA VAL A 205 -2.34 -15.59 4.12
C VAL A 205 -2.93 -17.01 4.00
N GLU A 206 -3.29 -17.59 5.14
CA GLU A 206 -4.00 -18.88 5.27
C GLU A 206 -5.50 -18.66 5.53
#